data_AF-A0A960YZF1-F1
#
_entry.id   AF-A0A960YZF1-F1
#
_cell.length_a   1.000
_cell.length_b   1.000
_cell.length_c   1.000
_cell.angle_alpha   90.00
_cell.angle_beta   90.00
_cell.angle_gamma   90.00
#
_symmetry.space_group_name_H-M   'P 1'
#
loop_
_entity.id
_entity.type
_entity.pdbx_description
1 polymer ?
#
loop_
_entity_poly.entity_id
_entity_poly.type
_entity_poly.pdbx_seq_one_letter_code
_entity_poly.pdbx_strand_id
1 'polypeptide(L)'
;MKKQNQDKLSDILPDGHYPVASGTDAYFSFLKKCIEEDPLYDEGELKQAGATFSKHSRAIQNEILNFKIQASQYPLMMAIFLWAQWISDDRVFGEKYLSMMQELVETNILIHKGLRDGNPVSLSEFALWDAETIVEYIRCVEKWPIEKREDYVKFYCEFSHWLSKHTFGFIPIAVDQNREVTQQRKLPFEIYIKFLMNLEQREQIMVKLFYLGGSVALEDVLSLKLQDINFDDRTITLGGTPIKYSRHVLNDINAYVGSRTRGFVFIGKKNERINHTVPYRALKSVAIKLGLESAFTFKDFVKNQ
;
A
#
# COMPACT_ATOMS: atom_id res chain seq x y z
N MET A 1 -34.71 -26.51 16.20
CA MET A 1 -33.73 -25.79 17.04
C MET A 1 -32.57 -25.34 16.16
N LYS A 2 -32.14 -24.08 16.36
CA LYS A 2 -30.97 -23.38 15.80
C LYS A 2 -31.09 -22.83 14.36
N LYS A 3 -31.92 -21.79 14.23
CA LYS A 3 -31.53 -20.53 13.57
C LYS A 3 -30.56 -19.82 14.52
N GLN A 4 -29.37 -19.45 14.07
CA GLN A 4 -28.62 -18.27 14.53
C GLN A 4 -27.24 -18.20 13.86
N ASN A 5 -26.99 -17.06 13.21
CA ASN A 5 -25.71 -16.38 12.93
C ASN A 5 -25.65 -15.85 11.49
N GLN A 6 -26.60 -14.97 11.16
CA GLN A 6 -26.51 -14.07 10.00
C GLN A 6 -26.30 -12.59 10.41
N ASP A 7 -26.08 -12.32 11.69
CA ASP A 7 -25.74 -10.98 12.17
C ASP A 7 -24.23 -10.88 12.38
N LYS A 8 -23.54 -10.25 11.42
CA LYS A 8 -22.30 -9.44 11.56
C LYS A 8 -21.59 -9.23 10.21
N LEU A 9 -22.28 -8.58 9.28
CA LEU A 9 -21.66 -8.04 8.05
C LEU A 9 -22.13 -6.60 7.76
N SER A 10 -22.58 -5.89 8.80
CA SER A 10 -23.06 -4.51 8.75
C SER A 10 -21.97 -3.45 8.84
N ASP A 11 -20.70 -3.81 9.02
CA ASP A 11 -19.70 -2.84 9.50
C ASP A 11 -18.74 -2.32 8.41
N ILE A 12 -19.15 -2.31 7.13
CA ILE A 12 -18.34 -1.72 6.06
C ILE A 12 -19.20 -0.93 5.07
N LEU A 13 -19.69 0.26 5.48
CA LEU A 13 -19.85 1.45 4.62
C LEU A 13 -19.75 2.72 5.50
N PRO A 14 -19.20 3.84 5.00
CA PRO A 14 -18.63 4.91 5.81
C PRO A 14 -19.68 5.88 6.39
N ASP A 15 -19.30 6.44 7.55
CA ASP A 15 -20.03 7.46 8.31
C ASP A 15 -20.48 8.64 7.44
N GLY A 16 -21.79 8.73 7.24
CA GLY A 16 -22.50 9.92 6.79
C GLY A 16 -23.87 9.86 7.42
N HIS A 17 -24.08 10.68 8.45
CA HIS A 17 -25.33 10.77 9.22
C HIS A 17 -26.54 11.00 8.30
N TYR A 18 -27.24 9.91 7.95
CA TYR A 18 -28.63 9.94 7.56
C TYR A 18 -29.43 9.15 8.61
N PRO A 19 -30.55 9.69 9.11
CA PRO A 19 -31.37 8.99 10.08
C PRO A 19 -31.83 7.67 9.47
N VAL A 20 -31.61 6.57 10.20
CA VAL A 20 -32.04 5.22 9.85
C VAL A 20 -33.58 5.15 9.96
N ALA A 21 -34.27 5.73 8.99
CA ALA A 21 -35.56 5.22 8.59
C ALA A 21 -35.31 3.77 8.12
N SER A 22 -36.22 2.84 8.41
CA SER A 22 -36.02 1.45 8.02
C SER A 22 -35.70 1.40 6.52
N GLY A 23 -34.83 0.51 6.04
CA GLY A 23 -34.45 0.48 4.61
C GLY A 23 -35.66 0.44 3.66
N THR A 24 -36.79 -0.04 4.17
CA THR A 24 -38.13 0.01 3.58
C THR A 24 -38.66 1.44 3.40
N ASP A 25 -38.58 2.28 4.43
CA ASP A 25 -39.03 3.69 4.39
C ASP A 25 -38.14 4.53 3.47
N ALA A 26 -36.83 4.27 3.45
CA ALA A 26 -35.89 4.90 2.53
C ALA A 26 -36.18 4.50 1.06
N TYR A 27 -36.49 3.23 0.81
CA TYR A 27 -36.89 2.73 -0.50
C TYR A 27 -38.23 3.32 -0.98
N PHE A 28 -39.24 3.39 -0.13
CA PHE A 28 -40.52 4.01 -0.48
C PHE A 28 -40.41 5.52 -0.68
N SER A 29 -39.57 6.20 0.10
CA SER A 29 -39.27 7.61 -0.09
C SER A 29 -38.54 7.87 -1.41
N PHE A 30 -37.62 6.99 -1.80
CA PHE A 30 -36.93 7.05 -3.10
C PHE A 30 -37.88 6.78 -4.27
N LEU A 31 -38.72 5.73 -4.20
CA LEU A 31 -39.75 5.44 -5.21
C LEU A 31 -40.69 6.63 -5.40
N LYS A 32 -41.16 7.21 -4.30
CA LYS A 32 -42.03 8.39 -4.33
C LYS A 32 -41.35 9.55 -5.04
N LYS A 33 -40.07 9.79 -4.75
CA LYS A 33 -39.26 10.82 -5.41
C LYS A 33 -39.08 10.56 -6.92
N CYS A 34 -38.86 9.31 -7.33
CA CYS A 34 -38.77 8.96 -8.76
C CYS A 34 -40.09 9.21 -9.52
N ILE A 35 -41.23 8.94 -8.89
CA ILE A 35 -42.57 9.20 -9.46
C ILE A 35 -42.87 10.70 -9.49
N GLU A 36 -42.42 11.45 -8.48
CA GLU A 36 -42.56 12.91 -8.44
C GLU A 36 -41.69 13.62 -9.51
N GLU A 37 -40.51 13.07 -9.82
CA GLU A 37 -39.59 13.60 -10.84
C GLU A 37 -40.03 13.29 -12.28
N ASP A 38 -40.70 12.15 -12.51
CA ASP A 38 -41.30 11.80 -13.80
C ASP A 38 -42.62 11.05 -13.59
N PRO A 39 -43.77 11.77 -13.64
CA PRO A 39 -45.10 11.21 -13.35
C PRO A 39 -45.59 10.16 -14.36
N LEU A 40 -44.85 9.93 -15.45
CA LEU A 40 -45.18 8.92 -16.46
C LEU A 40 -44.85 7.50 -16.00
N TYR A 41 -44.04 7.33 -14.95
CA TYR A 41 -43.74 6.02 -14.39
C TYR A 41 -44.89 5.48 -13.54
N ASP A 42 -45.33 4.26 -13.84
CA ASP A 42 -46.25 3.52 -12.99
C ASP A 42 -45.53 2.94 -11.75
N GLU A 43 -46.10 3.13 -10.56
CA GLU A 43 -45.55 2.62 -9.30
C GLU A 43 -45.43 1.07 -9.32
N GLY A 44 -46.40 0.40 -9.98
CA GLY A 44 -46.38 -1.04 -10.18
C GLY A 44 -45.22 -1.49 -11.06
N GLU A 45 -45.00 -0.82 -12.19
CA GLU A 45 -43.87 -1.04 -13.10
C GLU A 45 -42.52 -0.83 -12.41
N LEU A 46 -42.35 0.27 -11.64
CA LEU A 46 -41.12 0.54 -10.89
C LEU A 46 -40.86 -0.52 -9.81
N LYS A 47 -41.90 -0.96 -9.09
CA LYS A 47 -41.78 -2.05 -8.11
C LYS A 47 -41.41 -3.38 -8.79
N GLN A 48 -41.99 -3.67 -9.96
CA GLN A 48 -41.68 -4.87 -10.73
C GLN A 48 -40.25 -4.84 -11.29
N ALA A 49 -39.79 -3.69 -11.79
CA ALA A 49 -38.42 -3.47 -12.23
C ALA A 49 -37.43 -3.65 -11.06
N GLY A 50 -37.74 -3.08 -9.88
CA GLY A 50 -36.95 -3.25 -8.65
C GLY A 50 -36.88 -4.71 -8.17
N ALA A 51 -38.00 -5.43 -8.21
CA ALA A 51 -38.04 -6.86 -7.88
C ALA A 51 -37.23 -7.71 -8.86
N THR A 52 -37.33 -7.39 -10.16
CA THR A 52 -36.59 -8.05 -11.24
C THR A 52 -35.08 -7.79 -11.11
N PHE A 53 -34.68 -6.54 -10.89
CA PHE A 53 -33.29 -6.16 -10.64
C PHE A 53 -32.74 -6.87 -9.40
N SER A 54 -33.50 -6.91 -8.30
CA SER A 54 -33.08 -7.60 -7.08
C SER A 54 -32.88 -9.10 -7.29
N LYS A 55 -33.78 -9.74 -8.06
CA LYS A 55 -33.66 -11.15 -8.43
C LYS A 55 -32.41 -11.41 -9.26
N HIS A 56 -32.17 -10.62 -10.30
CA HIS A 56 -31.00 -10.75 -11.16
C HIS A 56 -29.70 -10.45 -10.41
N SER A 57 -29.68 -9.41 -9.57
CA SER A 57 -28.54 -9.05 -8.73
C SER A 57 -28.16 -10.19 -7.79
N ARG A 58 -29.13 -10.84 -7.12
CA ARG A 58 -28.87 -12.03 -6.31
C ARG A 58 -28.33 -13.21 -7.13
N ALA A 59 -28.85 -13.43 -8.33
CA ALA A 59 -28.37 -14.49 -9.20
C ALA A 59 -26.90 -14.26 -9.59
N ILE A 60 -26.55 -13.04 -10.02
CA ILE A 60 -25.17 -12.65 -10.34
C ILE A 60 -24.26 -12.78 -9.12
N GLN A 61 -24.71 -12.35 -7.93
CA GLN A 61 -23.94 -12.49 -6.70
C GLN A 61 -23.65 -13.96 -6.35
N ASN A 62 -24.62 -14.85 -6.56
CA ASN A 62 -24.43 -16.28 -6.35
C ASN A 62 -23.45 -16.88 -7.37
N GLU A 63 -23.51 -16.47 -8.64
CA GLU A 63 -22.54 -16.89 -9.66
C GLU A 63 -21.12 -16.42 -9.33
N ILE A 64 -20.96 -15.15 -8.91
CA ILE A 64 -19.67 -14.61 -8.46
C ILE A 64 -19.16 -15.40 -7.25
N LEU A 65 -20.01 -15.70 -6.28
CA LEU A 65 -19.62 -16.49 -5.11
C LEU A 65 -19.14 -17.89 -5.51
N ASN A 66 -19.88 -18.58 -6.39
CA ASN A 66 -19.49 -19.89 -6.91
C ASN A 66 -18.16 -19.83 -7.65
N PHE A 67 -17.97 -18.80 -8.48
CA PHE A 67 -16.68 -18.56 -9.15
C PHE A 67 -15.55 -18.36 -8.14
N LYS A 68 -15.74 -17.53 -7.10
CA LYS A 68 -14.72 -17.30 -6.06
C LYS A 68 -14.35 -18.58 -5.32
N ILE A 69 -15.33 -19.43 -5.00
CA ILE A 69 -15.10 -20.74 -4.37
C ILE A 69 -14.25 -21.63 -5.28
N GLN A 70 -14.57 -21.71 -6.57
CA GLN A 70 -13.78 -22.48 -7.54
C GLN A 70 -12.37 -21.89 -7.71
N ALA A 71 -12.28 -20.58 -7.86
CA ALA A 71 -11.01 -19.87 -8.06
C ALA A 71 -10.05 -20.08 -6.88
N SER A 72 -10.58 -20.13 -5.65
CA SER A 72 -9.80 -20.29 -4.43
C SER A 72 -8.92 -21.56 -4.40
N GLN A 73 -9.31 -22.59 -5.16
CA GLN A 73 -8.63 -23.88 -5.20
C GLN A 73 -7.45 -23.90 -6.18
N TYR A 74 -7.35 -22.93 -7.09
CA TYR A 74 -6.27 -22.92 -8.06
C TYR A 74 -4.93 -22.57 -7.39
N PRO A 75 -3.82 -23.19 -7.82
CA PRO A 75 -2.49 -22.78 -7.40
C PRO A 75 -2.17 -21.35 -7.84
N LEU A 76 -1.51 -20.57 -6.98
CA LEU A 76 -1.00 -19.23 -7.31
C LEU A 76 -0.10 -19.26 -8.56
N MET A 77 0.69 -20.33 -8.72
CA MET A 77 1.53 -20.53 -9.90
C MET A 77 0.71 -20.54 -11.20
N MET A 78 -0.51 -21.09 -11.20
CA MET A 78 -1.38 -21.05 -12.38
C MET A 78 -1.78 -19.62 -12.73
N ALA A 79 -2.10 -18.79 -11.74
CA ALA A 79 -2.41 -17.38 -11.95
C ALA A 79 -1.19 -16.61 -12.48
N ILE A 80 0.00 -16.92 -11.96
CA ILE A 80 1.26 -16.37 -12.48
C ILE A 80 1.46 -16.76 -13.94
N PHE A 81 1.23 -18.02 -14.32
CA PHE A 81 1.35 -18.47 -15.72
C PHE A 81 0.34 -17.80 -16.66
N LEU A 82 -0.92 -17.63 -16.22
CA LEU A 82 -1.93 -16.93 -17.00
C LEU A 82 -1.57 -15.45 -17.19
N TRP A 83 -1.04 -14.81 -16.15
CA TRP A 83 -0.57 -13.43 -16.25
C TRP A 83 0.63 -13.32 -17.18
N ALA A 84 1.59 -14.24 -17.04
CA ALA A 84 2.75 -14.39 -17.90
C ALA A 84 2.36 -14.52 -19.38
N GLN A 85 1.35 -15.32 -19.68
CA GLN A 85 0.82 -15.44 -21.04
C GLN A 85 0.25 -14.11 -21.53
N TRP A 86 -0.55 -13.43 -20.69
CA TRP A 86 -1.16 -12.14 -21.04
C TRP A 86 -0.14 -11.04 -21.33
N ILE A 87 0.92 -10.93 -20.52
CA ILE A 87 1.98 -9.92 -20.72
C ILE A 87 2.95 -10.29 -21.85
N SER A 88 3.07 -11.58 -22.20
CA SER A 88 4.01 -12.04 -23.23
C SER A 88 3.63 -11.64 -24.66
N ASP A 89 2.38 -11.23 -24.88
CA ASP A 89 1.94 -10.63 -26.15
C ASP A 89 2.65 -9.29 -26.42
N ASP A 90 3.19 -8.64 -25.39
CA ASP A 90 4.11 -7.50 -25.49
C ASP A 90 5.57 -7.97 -25.29
N ARG A 91 6.29 -8.23 -26.38
CA ARG A 91 7.58 -8.95 -26.37
C ARG A 91 8.65 -8.33 -25.46
N VAL A 92 8.71 -7.01 -25.31
CA VAL A 92 9.78 -6.35 -24.53
C VAL A 92 9.41 -6.24 -23.06
N PHE A 93 8.15 -5.90 -22.75
CA PHE A 93 7.69 -5.80 -21.37
C PHE A 93 7.46 -7.17 -20.74
N GLY A 94 6.98 -8.13 -21.53
CA GLY A 94 6.74 -9.52 -21.12
C GLY A 94 8.00 -10.17 -20.55
N GLU A 95 9.12 -10.18 -21.28
CA GLU A 95 10.37 -10.79 -20.80
C GLU A 95 10.88 -10.17 -19.49
N LYS A 96 10.87 -8.84 -19.38
CA LYS A 96 11.24 -8.14 -18.14
C LYS A 96 10.36 -8.60 -16.97
N TYR A 97 9.05 -8.61 -17.16
CA TYR A 97 8.08 -8.93 -16.11
C TYR A 97 8.12 -10.40 -15.70
N LEU A 98 8.33 -11.32 -16.65
CA LEU A 98 8.56 -12.73 -16.34
C LEU A 98 9.80 -12.93 -15.47
N SER A 99 10.90 -12.25 -15.81
CA SER A 99 12.12 -12.30 -15.01
C SER A 99 11.91 -11.73 -13.60
N MET A 100 11.18 -10.61 -13.48
CA MET A 100 10.84 -10.03 -12.17
C MET A 100 9.98 -10.98 -11.33
N MET A 101 8.98 -11.63 -11.93
CA MET A 101 8.15 -12.62 -11.24
C MET A 101 8.97 -13.81 -10.75
N GLN A 102 9.84 -14.35 -11.61
CA GLN A 102 10.71 -15.45 -11.26
C GLN A 102 11.62 -15.08 -10.08
N GLU A 103 12.23 -13.89 -10.09
CA GLU A 103 13.09 -13.47 -8.98
C GLU A 103 12.31 -13.25 -7.66
N LEU A 104 11.06 -12.79 -7.72
CA LEU A 104 10.19 -12.70 -6.52
C LEU A 104 9.86 -14.08 -5.95
N VAL A 105 9.67 -15.09 -6.81
CA VAL A 105 9.47 -16.48 -6.41
C VAL A 105 10.76 -17.05 -5.79
N GLU A 106 11.90 -16.90 -6.46
CA GLU A 106 13.20 -17.41 -6.01
C GLU A 106 13.69 -16.74 -4.71
N THR A 107 13.38 -15.45 -4.52
CA THR A 107 13.68 -14.72 -3.28
C THR A 107 12.68 -15.06 -2.16
N ASN A 108 11.73 -15.96 -2.41
CA ASN A 108 10.67 -16.38 -1.49
C ASN A 108 9.83 -15.20 -0.99
N ILE A 109 9.62 -14.16 -1.79
CA ILE A 109 8.77 -13.02 -1.42
C ILE A 109 7.30 -13.36 -1.68
N LEU A 110 7.01 -13.94 -2.85
CA LEU A 110 5.66 -14.38 -3.24
C LEU A 110 5.32 -15.81 -2.84
N ILE A 111 6.34 -16.61 -2.51
CA ILE A 111 6.17 -17.98 -2.04
C ILE A 111 6.86 -18.10 -0.68
N HIS A 112 6.67 -17.09 0.18
CA HIS A 112 7.20 -17.14 1.53
C HIS A 112 6.49 -18.26 2.29
N LYS A 113 7.15 -19.41 2.47
CA LYS A 113 6.72 -20.54 3.31
C LYS A 113 5.53 -21.36 2.75
N GLY A 114 5.41 -21.44 1.44
CA GLY A 114 4.33 -22.14 0.74
C GLY A 114 4.52 -23.64 0.52
N LEU A 115 5.76 -24.13 0.47
CA LEU A 115 6.02 -25.57 0.51
C LEU A 115 5.93 -26.08 1.96
N ARG A 116 4.85 -25.79 2.66
CA ARG A 116 4.46 -26.66 3.78
C ARG A 116 3.99 -27.96 3.12
N ASP A 117 4.79 -29.01 3.29
CA ASP A 117 4.52 -30.36 2.79
C ASP A 117 4.61 -30.58 1.27
N GLY A 118 5.28 -29.69 0.54
CA GLY A 118 5.55 -29.87 -0.90
C GLY A 118 4.41 -29.46 -1.85
N ASN A 119 3.29 -28.94 -1.32
CA ASN A 119 2.17 -28.47 -2.12
C ASN A 119 2.35 -27.00 -2.55
N PRO A 120 1.87 -26.61 -3.75
CA PRO A 120 1.89 -25.22 -4.19
C PRO A 120 0.85 -24.39 -3.44
N VAL A 121 1.18 -23.13 -3.13
CA VAL A 121 0.28 -22.16 -2.48
C VAL A 121 -0.97 -21.99 -3.33
N SER A 122 -2.15 -22.15 -2.72
CA SER A 122 -3.42 -21.88 -3.39
C SER A 122 -3.77 -20.39 -3.40
N LEU A 123 -4.69 -19.99 -4.28
CA LEU A 123 -5.24 -18.63 -4.24
C LEU A 123 -5.98 -18.36 -2.93
N SER A 124 -6.59 -19.35 -2.28
CA SER A 124 -7.20 -19.16 -0.95
C SER A 124 -6.17 -18.81 0.12
N GLU A 125 -5.01 -19.47 0.10
CA GLU A 125 -3.93 -19.18 1.05
C GLU A 125 -3.32 -17.81 0.77
N PHE A 126 -3.09 -17.49 -0.51
CA PHE A 126 -2.57 -16.21 -0.93
C PHE A 126 -3.53 -15.05 -0.60
N ALA A 127 -4.86 -15.27 -0.68
CA ALA A 127 -5.86 -14.27 -0.31
C ALA A 127 -5.78 -13.84 1.18
N LEU A 128 -5.27 -14.73 2.05
CA LEU A 128 -5.07 -14.43 3.46
C LEU A 128 -3.79 -13.63 3.72
N TRP A 129 -2.92 -13.49 2.72
CA TRP A 129 -1.71 -12.72 2.86
C TRP A 129 -2.05 -11.24 2.73
N ASP A 130 -1.53 -10.46 3.65
CA ASP A 130 -1.62 -9.01 3.56
C ASP A 130 -0.80 -8.54 2.35
N ALA A 131 -1.50 -8.03 1.33
CA ALA A 131 -0.90 -7.57 0.09
C ALA A 131 0.09 -6.41 0.32
N GLU A 132 -0.14 -5.58 1.35
CA GLU A 132 0.75 -4.49 1.74
C GLU A 132 2.05 -5.02 2.35
N THR A 133 1.96 -6.13 3.09
CA THR A 133 3.13 -6.80 3.65
C THR A 133 4.08 -7.31 2.56
N ILE A 134 3.57 -7.76 1.40
CA ILE A 134 4.42 -8.16 0.27
C ILE A 134 5.16 -6.95 -0.32
N VAL A 135 4.47 -5.83 -0.52
CA VAL A 135 5.08 -4.57 -0.96
C VAL A 135 6.22 -4.16 -0.02
N GLU A 136 5.99 -4.26 1.29
CA GLU A 136 7.01 -3.96 2.28
C GLU A 136 8.18 -4.94 2.26
N TYR A 137 7.94 -6.23 2.03
CA TYR A 137 9.02 -7.22 1.88
C TYR A 137 9.90 -6.93 0.67
N ILE A 138 9.32 -6.50 -0.46
CA ILE A 138 10.09 -6.05 -1.64
C ILE A 138 11.03 -4.90 -1.26
N ARG A 139 10.54 -3.91 -0.50
CA ARG A 139 11.34 -2.75 -0.05
C ARG A 139 12.43 -3.11 0.96
N CYS A 140 12.25 -4.21 1.69
CA CYS A 140 13.21 -4.71 2.68
C CYS A 140 14.33 -5.58 2.09
N VAL A 141 14.36 -5.85 0.78
CA VAL A 141 15.42 -6.68 0.17
C VAL A 141 16.74 -5.92 0.09
N GLU A 142 17.58 -6.07 1.11
CA GLU A 142 18.84 -5.31 1.28
C GLU A 142 19.78 -5.39 0.07
N LYS A 143 19.90 -6.57 -0.55
CA LYS A 143 20.77 -6.81 -1.72
C LYS A 143 20.34 -6.06 -2.99
N TRP A 144 19.11 -5.56 -3.07
CA TRP A 144 18.62 -4.84 -4.24
C TRP A 144 18.87 -3.33 -4.12
N PRO A 145 19.29 -2.65 -5.20
CA PRO A 145 19.34 -1.20 -5.20
C PRO A 145 17.93 -0.60 -5.09
N ILE A 146 17.82 0.62 -4.56
CA ILE A 146 16.52 1.29 -4.32
C ILE A 146 15.66 1.33 -5.58
N GLU A 147 16.24 1.68 -6.72
CA GLU A 147 15.54 1.71 -8.02
C GLU A 147 14.90 0.35 -8.35
N LYS A 148 15.68 -0.73 -8.20
CA LYS A 148 15.16 -2.09 -8.41
C LYS A 148 14.01 -2.40 -7.47
N ARG A 149 14.12 -2.06 -6.17
CA ARG A 149 13.03 -2.31 -5.21
C ARG A 149 11.74 -1.61 -5.63
N GLU A 150 11.81 -0.34 -6.01
CA GLU A 150 10.64 0.43 -6.41
C GLU A 150 10.05 -0.01 -7.75
N ASP A 151 10.88 -0.46 -8.69
CA ASP A 151 10.43 -1.13 -9.92
C ASP A 151 9.64 -2.41 -9.60
N TYR A 152 10.12 -3.22 -8.65
CA TYR A 152 9.44 -4.45 -8.23
C TYR A 152 8.14 -4.16 -7.46
N VAL A 153 8.07 -3.07 -6.69
CA VAL A 153 6.82 -2.63 -6.04
C VAL A 153 5.77 -2.31 -7.10
N LYS A 154 6.11 -1.48 -8.10
CA LYS A 154 5.18 -1.12 -9.19
C LYS A 154 4.70 -2.37 -9.93
N PHE A 155 5.64 -3.21 -10.34
CA PHE A 155 5.37 -4.49 -10.99
C PHE A 155 4.42 -5.37 -10.17
N TYR A 156 4.66 -5.51 -8.87
CA TYR A 156 3.82 -6.34 -8.01
C TYR A 156 2.41 -5.77 -7.85
N CYS A 157 2.28 -4.44 -7.72
CA CYS A 157 0.98 -3.77 -7.71
C CYS A 157 0.21 -4.00 -9.03
N GLU A 158 0.88 -3.95 -10.18
CA GLU A 158 0.27 -4.26 -11.49
C GLU A 158 -0.22 -5.72 -11.57
N PHE A 159 0.61 -6.67 -11.15
CA PHE A 159 0.23 -8.09 -11.07
C PHE A 159 -0.97 -8.28 -10.14
N SER A 160 -0.95 -7.69 -8.94
CA SER A 160 -2.03 -7.79 -7.98
C SER A 160 -3.33 -7.17 -8.50
N HIS A 161 -3.26 -6.04 -9.21
CA HIS A 161 -4.41 -5.43 -9.84
C HIS A 161 -5.02 -6.35 -10.90
N TRP A 162 -4.18 -6.92 -11.77
CA TRP A 162 -4.62 -7.92 -12.75
C TRP A 162 -5.27 -9.13 -12.05
N LEU A 163 -4.65 -9.66 -11.01
CA LEU A 163 -5.14 -10.84 -10.29
C LEU A 163 -6.47 -10.55 -9.58
N SER A 164 -6.60 -9.39 -8.95
CA SER A 164 -7.85 -8.96 -8.32
C SER A 164 -8.98 -8.86 -9.34
N LYS A 165 -8.73 -8.23 -10.50
CA LYS A 165 -9.70 -8.12 -11.58
C LYS A 165 -10.18 -9.49 -12.08
N HIS A 166 -9.25 -10.43 -12.30
CA HIS A 166 -9.56 -11.77 -12.82
C HIS A 166 -10.12 -12.73 -11.76
N THR A 167 -10.06 -12.34 -10.48
CA THR A 167 -10.67 -13.09 -9.37
C THR A 167 -11.91 -12.39 -8.80
N PHE A 168 -12.46 -11.39 -9.50
CA PHE A 168 -13.59 -10.56 -9.06
C PHE A 168 -13.42 -10.00 -7.63
N GLY A 169 -12.20 -9.55 -7.32
CA GLY A 169 -11.83 -9.01 -6.01
C GLY A 169 -11.76 -10.05 -4.90
N PHE A 170 -11.64 -11.35 -5.22
CA PHE A 170 -11.32 -12.36 -4.21
C PHE A 170 -9.91 -12.15 -3.66
N ILE A 171 -8.93 -11.91 -4.55
CA ILE A 171 -7.62 -11.44 -4.15
C ILE A 171 -7.68 -9.91 -4.04
N PRO A 172 -7.31 -9.31 -2.89
CA PRO A 172 -7.29 -7.86 -2.74
C PRO A 172 -6.21 -7.22 -3.61
N ILE A 173 -6.44 -5.97 -4.02
CA ILE A 173 -5.45 -5.17 -4.74
C ILE A 173 -4.37 -4.73 -3.76
N ALA A 174 -3.11 -4.95 -4.12
CA ALA A 174 -1.96 -4.43 -3.42
C ALA A 174 -1.80 -2.94 -3.73
N VAL A 175 -1.70 -2.15 -2.68
CA VAL A 175 -1.59 -0.69 -2.77
C VAL A 175 -0.20 -0.26 -2.29
N ASP A 176 0.44 0.61 -3.06
CA ASP A 176 1.66 1.29 -2.62
C ASP A 176 1.30 2.43 -1.67
N GLN A 177 1.13 2.11 -0.38
CA GLN A 177 0.76 3.08 0.66
C GLN A 177 1.72 4.28 0.72
N ASN A 178 3.03 4.05 0.56
CA ASN A 178 4.01 5.14 0.56
C ASN A 178 3.70 6.15 -0.54
N ARG A 179 3.35 5.67 -1.73
CA ARG A 179 3.01 6.52 -2.87
C ARG A 179 1.66 7.19 -2.68
N GLU A 180 0.64 6.49 -2.19
CA GLU A 180 -0.69 7.06 -1.91
C GLU A 180 -0.65 8.19 -0.87
N VAL A 181 -0.03 7.95 0.28
CA VAL A 181 0.07 8.93 1.37
C VAL A 181 0.87 10.17 0.94
N THR A 182 1.73 10.03 -0.07
CA THR A 182 2.60 11.10 -0.55
C THR A 182 2.14 11.77 -1.84
N GLN A 183 0.98 11.39 -2.40
CA GLN A 183 0.45 12.02 -3.64
C GLN A 183 0.24 13.54 -3.50
N GLN A 184 -0.05 14.03 -2.29
CA GLN A 184 -0.26 15.45 -2.00
C GLN A 184 1.02 16.20 -1.61
N ARG A 185 2.21 15.57 -1.72
CA ARG A 185 3.48 16.23 -1.43
C ARG A 185 3.88 17.17 -2.57
N LYS A 186 4.61 18.23 -2.22
CA LYS A 186 5.21 19.16 -3.20
C LYS A 186 6.18 18.44 -4.14
N LEU A 187 6.97 17.53 -3.58
CA LEU A 187 7.93 16.72 -4.30
C LEU A 187 7.27 15.41 -4.77
N PRO A 188 7.20 15.14 -6.09
CA PRO A 188 6.70 13.86 -6.59
C PRO A 188 7.52 12.67 -6.09
N PHE A 189 6.86 11.53 -5.91
CA PHE A 189 7.47 10.31 -5.37
C PHE A 189 8.70 9.87 -6.19
N GLU A 190 8.64 9.97 -7.52
CA GLU A 190 9.74 9.66 -8.43
C GLU A 190 10.98 10.49 -8.15
N ILE A 191 10.81 11.78 -7.86
CA ILE A 191 11.93 12.67 -7.54
C ILE A 191 12.48 12.33 -6.15
N TYR A 192 11.62 12.02 -5.19
CA TYR A 192 12.03 11.52 -3.88
C TYR A 192 12.89 10.25 -3.99
N ILE A 193 12.51 9.28 -4.82
CA ILE A 193 13.32 8.07 -5.06
C ILE A 193 14.69 8.43 -5.65
N LYS A 194 14.74 9.36 -6.61
CA LYS A 194 16.01 9.86 -7.17
C LYS A 194 16.90 10.53 -6.11
N PHE A 195 16.33 11.23 -5.14
CA PHE A 195 17.10 11.72 -3.99
C PHE A 195 17.73 10.58 -3.22
N LEU A 196 16.94 9.57 -2.85
CA LEU A 196 17.44 8.43 -2.07
C LEU A 196 18.59 7.71 -2.78
N MET A 197 18.52 7.54 -4.09
CA MET A 197 19.58 6.90 -4.89
C MET A 197 20.92 7.66 -4.89
N ASN A 198 20.90 8.97 -4.60
CA ASN A 198 22.06 9.84 -4.67
C ASN A 198 22.59 10.29 -3.29
N LEU A 199 21.91 9.88 -2.22
CA LEU A 199 22.28 10.21 -0.83
C LEU A 199 23.02 9.03 -0.18
N GLU A 200 23.84 9.32 0.82
CA GLU A 200 24.39 8.29 1.70
C GLU A 200 23.29 7.77 2.65
N GLN A 201 23.48 6.57 3.20
CA GLN A 201 22.48 5.87 4.03
C GLN A 201 21.91 6.76 5.15
N ARG A 202 22.75 7.56 5.82
CA ARG A 202 22.33 8.46 6.89
C ARG A 202 21.31 9.49 6.39
N GLU A 203 21.63 10.20 5.32
CA GLU A 203 20.75 11.20 4.73
C GLU A 203 19.53 10.58 4.08
N GLN A 204 19.64 9.38 3.50
CA GLN A 204 18.49 8.62 2.99
C GLN A 204 17.45 8.38 4.09
N ILE A 205 17.89 7.94 5.27
CA ILE A 205 17.00 7.70 6.42
C ILE A 205 16.34 9.02 6.85
N MET A 206 17.10 10.11 6.97
CA MET A 206 16.52 11.41 7.32
C MET A 206 15.45 11.84 6.33
N VAL A 207 15.73 11.73 5.03
CA VAL A 207 14.78 12.08 3.96
C VAL A 207 13.53 11.19 4.00
N LYS A 208 13.68 9.88 4.29
CA LYS A 208 12.55 8.97 4.54
C LYS A 208 11.67 9.45 5.70
N LEU A 209 12.29 9.85 6.82
CA LEU A 209 11.56 10.37 7.98
C LEU A 209 10.76 11.64 7.65
N PHE A 210 11.34 12.59 6.93
CA PHE A 210 10.60 13.80 6.52
C PHE A 210 9.47 13.51 5.54
N TYR A 211 9.77 12.71 4.51
CA TYR A 211 8.85 12.51 3.41
C TYR A 211 7.66 11.62 3.80
N LEU A 212 7.90 10.57 4.58
CA LEU A 212 6.87 9.62 5.01
C LEU A 212 6.24 10.03 6.36
N GLY A 213 6.94 10.78 7.20
CA GLY A 213 6.52 11.12 8.56
C GLY A 213 5.51 12.25 8.72
N GLY A 214 5.04 12.86 7.62
CA GLY A 214 4.08 13.98 7.72
C GLY A 214 4.77 15.32 7.89
N SER A 215 4.38 16.07 8.92
CA SER A 215 4.91 17.40 9.27
C SER A 215 5.87 17.28 10.44
N VAL A 216 7.15 17.17 10.15
CA VAL A 216 8.21 16.97 11.16
C VAL A 216 9.20 18.13 11.09
N ALA A 217 9.59 18.69 12.23
CA ALA A 217 10.61 19.73 12.28
C ALA A 217 12.02 19.11 12.12
N LEU A 218 12.94 19.88 11.51
CA LEU A 218 14.30 19.42 11.31
C LEU A 218 14.98 19.03 12.63
N GLU A 219 14.81 19.86 13.66
CA GLU A 219 15.42 19.64 14.96
C GLU A 219 14.95 18.34 15.63
N ASP A 220 13.69 17.93 15.43
CA ASP A 220 13.15 16.69 15.98
C ASP A 220 13.85 15.47 15.36
N VAL A 221 14.08 15.49 14.04
CA VAL A 221 14.81 14.42 13.36
C VAL A 221 16.28 14.39 13.78
N LEU A 222 16.95 15.55 13.86
CA LEU A 222 18.36 15.62 14.23
C LEU A 222 18.60 15.23 15.71
N SER A 223 17.61 15.45 16.57
CA SER A 223 17.69 15.12 17.99
C SER A 223 17.10 13.75 18.35
N LEU A 224 16.59 13.00 17.37
CA LEU A 224 16.02 11.67 17.54
C LEU A 224 16.99 10.73 18.27
N LYS A 225 16.51 10.09 19.34
CA LYS A 225 17.27 9.11 20.12
C LYS A 225 16.76 7.70 19.87
N LEU A 226 17.60 6.71 20.13
CA LEU A 226 17.25 5.30 19.96
C LEU A 226 16.07 4.86 20.84
N GLN A 227 15.96 5.43 22.05
CA GLN A 227 14.83 5.18 22.95
C GLN A 227 13.48 5.71 22.47
N ASP A 228 13.48 6.60 21.47
CA ASP A 228 12.25 7.19 20.91
C ASP A 228 11.66 6.31 19.79
N ILE A 229 12.36 5.23 19.42
CA ILE A 229 11.97 4.29 18.37
C ILE A 229 11.47 3.00 19.00
N ASN A 230 10.22 2.65 18.70
CA ASN A 230 9.66 1.34 18.98
C ASN A 230 9.63 0.54 17.67
N PHE A 231 10.54 -0.44 17.56
CA PHE A 231 10.67 -1.30 16.38
C PHE A 231 9.51 -2.29 16.22
N ASP A 232 8.90 -2.73 17.32
CA ASP A 232 7.80 -3.70 17.32
C ASP A 232 6.52 -3.06 16.78
N ASP A 233 6.15 -1.91 17.35
CA ASP A 233 4.94 -1.16 16.96
C ASP A 233 5.16 -0.25 15.75
N ARG A 234 6.36 -0.29 15.17
CA ARG A 234 6.79 0.51 14.03
C ARG A 234 6.57 2.02 14.22
N THR A 235 6.82 2.52 15.42
CA THR A 235 6.48 3.90 15.80
C THR A 235 7.74 4.66 16.22
N ILE A 236 7.89 5.90 15.78
CA ILE A 236 8.96 6.82 16.18
C ILE A 236 8.33 8.07 16.79
N THR A 237 8.77 8.44 17.99
CA THR A 237 8.34 9.66 18.66
C THR A 237 9.22 10.83 18.24
N LEU A 238 8.66 11.80 17.51
CA LEU A 238 9.34 13.01 17.04
C LEU A 238 8.64 14.25 17.60
N GLY A 239 9.37 15.12 18.30
CA GLY A 239 8.79 16.32 18.93
C GLY A 239 7.66 16.00 19.93
N GLY A 240 7.68 14.82 20.55
CA GLY A 240 6.62 14.32 21.43
C GLY A 240 5.42 13.69 20.73
N THR A 241 5.40 13.62 19.40
CA THR A 241 4.32 13.01 18.61
C THR A 241 4.72 11.62 18.12
N PRO A 242 3.96 10.56 18.45
CA PRO A 242 4.21 9.22 17.91
C PRO A 242 3.76 9.15 16.45
N ILE A 243 4.66 8.75 15.56
CA ILE A 243 4.40 8.60 14.12
C ILE A 243 4.71 7.17 13.71
N LYS A 244 3.76 6.52 13.03
CA LYS A 244 3.93 5.16 12.51
C LYS A 244 4.67 5.21 11.18
N TYR A 245 5.71 4.39 11.03
CA TYR A 245 6.52 4.28 9.82
C TYR A 245 6.43 2.87 9.22
N SER A 246 6.70 2.79 7.92
CA SER A 246 6.80 1.54 7.18
C SER A 246 8.02 0.72 7.64
N ARG A 247 7.96 -0.61 7.49
CA ARG A 247 8.97 -1.54 8.04
C ARG A 247 10.35 -1.27 7.46
N HIS A 248 10.43 -1.01 6.16
CA HIS A 248 11.70 -0.74 5.48
C HIS A 248 12.43 0.48 6.06
N VAL A 249 11.72 1.51 6.52
CA VAL A 249 12.34 2.69 7.18
C VAL A 249 13.01 2.28 8.48
N LEU A 250 12.34 1.45 9.28
CA LEU A 250 12.90 0.97 10.54
C LEU A 250 14.05 -0.01 10.32
N ASN A 251 13.99 -0.85 9.29
CA ASN A 251 15.10 -1.72 8.92
C ASN A 251 16.34 -0.91 8.53
N ASP A 252 16.17 0.16 7.76
CA ASP A 252 17.28 1.03 7.40
C ASP A 252 17.89 1.72 8.63
N ILE A 253 17.04 2.19 9.57
CA ILE A 253 17.50 2.73 10.85
C ILE A 253 18.28 1.67 11.62
N ASN A 254 17.73 0.46 11.77
CA ASN A 254 18.34 -0.63 12.50
C ASN A 254 19.73 -0.98 11.93
N ALA A 255 19.81 -1.11 10.61
CA ALA A 255 21.06 -1.36 9.89
C ALA A 255 22.09 -0.23 10.10
N TYR A 256 21.65 1.02 10.08
CA TYR A 256 22.51 2.19 10.28
C TYR A 256 22.98 2.35 11.75
N VAL A 257 22.14 2.00 12.73
CA VAL A 257 22.50 2.12 14.15
C VAL A 257 23.38 0.97 14.62
N GLY A 258 23.29 -0.18 13.96
CA GLY A 258 24.08 -1.37 14.27
C GLY A 258 23.76 -1.87 15.67
N SER A 259 24.79 -2.11 16.49
CA SER A 259 24.63 -2.61 17.86
C SER A 259 24.36 -1.52 18.90
N ARG A 260 24.20 -0.25 18.50
CA ARG A 260 23.95 0.85 19.43
C ARG A 260 22.56 0.71 20.05
N THR A 261 22.48 0.82 21.38
CA THR A 261 21.22 0.72 22.14
C THR A 261 20.79 2.04 22.80
N ARG A 262 21.66 3.05 22.83
CA ARG A 262 21.41 4.35 23.47
C ARG A 262 22.07 5.50 22.72
N GLY A 263 21.55 6.72 22.92
CA GLY A 263 22.07 7.96 22.34
C GLY A 263 21.32 8.39 21.08
N PHE A 264 21.89 9.37 20.37
CA PHE A 264 21.33 9.88 19.13
C PHE A 264 21.39 8.84 18.01
N VAL A 265 20.33 8.77 17.21
CA VAL A 265 20.31 7.97 15.98
C VAL A 265 21.38 8.51 15.03
N PHE A 266 21.29 9.81 14.72
CA PHE A 266 22.19 10.52 13.82
C PHE A 266 23.31 11.22 14.57
N ILE A 267 24.51 10.64 14.48
CA ILE A 267 25.72 11.14 15.14
C ILE A 267 26.63 11.86 14.15
N GLY A 268 27.29 12.91 14.63
CA GLY A 268 28.40 13.59 13.98
C GLY A 268 29.75 13.01 14.42
N LYS A 269 30.79 13.84 14.36
CA LYS A 269 32.10 13.48 14.92
C LYS A 269 31.98 13.30 16.44
N LYS A 270 32.78 12.40 17.02
CA LYS A 270 32.85 12.15 18.47
C LYS A 270 31.53 11.70 19.13
N ASN A 271 30.62 11.06 18.40
CA ASN A 271 29.30 10.61 18.89
C ASN A 271 28.38 11.74 19.39
N GLU A 272 28.69 12.99 19.06
CA GLU A 272 27.81 14.12 19.32
C GLU A 272 26.64 14.13 18.33
N ARG A 273 25.60 14.89 18.63
CA ARG A 273 24.51 15.14 17.70
C ARG A 273 25.07 15.67 16.37
N ILE A 274 24.54 15.18 15.26
CA ILE A 274 24.95 15.68 13.95
C ILE A 274 24.67 17.19 13.80
N ASN A 275 25.60 17.90 13.17
CA ASN A 275 25.42 19.31 12.84
C ASN A 275 24.45 19.45 11.65
N HIS A 276 23.44 20.31 11.79
CA HIS A 276 22.41 20.57 10.78
C HIS A 276 22.96 20.94 9.38
N THR A 277 24.15 21.54 9.31
CA THR A 277 24.78 21.94 8.04
C THR A 277 25.18 20.74 7.17
N VAL A 278 25.48 19.59 7.77
CA VAL A 278 25.93 18.38 7.05
C VAL A 278 24.82 17.81 6.17
N PRO A 279 23.64 17.42 6.70
CA PRO A 279 22.56 16.89 5.87
C PRO A 279 22.03 17.94 4.89
N TYR A 280 22.06 19.23 5.26
CA TYR A 280 21.66 20.32 4.36
C TYR A 280 22.56 20.41 3.11
N ARG A 281 23.88 20.34 3.28
CA ARG A 281 24.84 20.38 2.15
C ARG A 281 24.69 19.17 1.24
N ALA A 282 24.53 17.98 1.82
CA ALA A 282 24.31 16.76 1.06
C ALA A 282 23.04 16.86 0.21
N LEU A 283 21.94 17.31 0.82
CA LEU A 283 20.68 17.50 0.12
C LEU A 283 20.79 18.53 -1.01
N LYS A 284 21.42 19.67 -0.75
CA LYS A 284 21.61 20.73 -1.77
C LYS A 284 22.44 20.25 -2.95
N SER A 285 23.50 19.47 -2.70
CA SER A 285 24.32 18.86 -3.75
C SER A 285 23.49 17.95 -4.66
N VAL A 286 22.64 17.10 -4.08
CA VAL A 286 21.75 16.22 -4.85
C VAL A 286 20.68 17.01 -5.59
N ALA A 287 20.06 18.02 -4.95
CA ALA A 287 19.06 18.87 -5.58
C ALA A 287 19.60 19.54 -6.85
N ILE A 288 20.83 20.08 -6.79
CA ILE A 288 21.50 20.68 -7.96
C ILE A 288 21.71 19.65 -9.07
N LYS A 289 22.16 18.43 -8.74
CA LYS A 289 22.33 17.34 -9.72
C LYS A 289 21.02 16.93 -10.39
N LEU A 290 19.91 17.01 -9.66
CA LEU A 290 18.57 16.71 -10.17
C LEU A 290 17.90 17.89 -10.90
N GLY A 291 18.59 19.02 -11.05
CA GLY A 291 18.08 20.20 -11.74
C GLY A 291 16.98 20.94 -10.97
N LEU A 292 16.94 20.79 -9.65
CA LEU A 292 15.98 21.48 -8.79
C LEU A 292 16.51 22.85 -8.37
N GLU A 293 15.59 23.74 -7.96
CA GLU A 293 15.93 25.10 -7.55
C GLU A 293 16.98 25.13 -6.42
N SER A 294 17.86 26.13 -6.46
CA SER A 294 18.93 26.29 -5.46
C SER A 294 18.44 26.53 -4.02
N ALA A 295 17.15 26.87 -3.87
CA ALA A 295 16.48 27.09 -2.59
C ALA A 295 15.90 25.81 -1.97
N PHE A 296 16.04 24.65 -2.60
CA PHE A 296 15.52 23.37 -2.11
C PHE A 296 16.06 23.01 -0.71
N THR A 297 15.17 22.65 0.22
CA THR A 297 15.47 22.33 1.62
C THR A 297 14.68 21.11 2.12
N PHE A 298 14.92 20.69 3.37
CA PHE A 298 14.12 19.65 4.01
C PHE A 298 12.61 19.96 4.10
N LYS A 299 12.23 21.25 4.08
CA LYS A 299 10.82 21.66 4.10
C LYS A 299 10.08 21.23 2.83
N ASP A 300 10.79 21.04 1.72
CA ASP A 300 10.19 20.64 0.45
C ASP A 300 9.80 19.15 0.41
N PHE A 301 10.21 18.34 1.40
CA PHE A 301 9.72 16.97 1.60
C PHE A 301 8.44 16.90 2.44
N VAL A 302 8.07 18.00 3.11
CA VAL A 302 6.89 18.06 3.99
C VAL A 302 5.64 18.41 3.16
N LYS A 303 4.44 18.14 3.70
CA LYS A 303 3.16 18.42 3.04
C LYS A 303 3.03 19.93 2.81
N ASN A 304 2.43 20.34 1.70
CA ASN A 304 2.03 21.73 1.49
C ASN A 304 1.10 22.13 2.65
N GLN A 305 1.53 23.08 3.47
CA GLN A 305 0.66 23.82 4.38
C GLN A 305 -0.01 24.94 3.61
#